data_AF-A0ABD0R4S5-F1
#
_entry.id   AF-A0ABD0R4S5-F1
#
_cell.length_a   1.000
_cell.length_b   1.000
_cell.length_c   1.000
_cell.angle_alpha   90.00
_cell.angle_beta   90.00
_cell.angle_gamma   90.00
#
_symmetry.space_group_name_H-M   'P 1'
#
loop_
_entity.id
_entity.type
_entity.pdbx_description
1 polymer ?
#
loop_
_entity_poly.entity_id
_entity_poly.type
_entity_poly.pdbx_seq_one_letter_code
_entity_poly.pdbx_strand_id
1 'polypeptide(L)' 'SESTVTLTCADGKWNKQVTCEPVDCGRPDKYHVHPAIFEFSEGTTYGKKCTFQCREPAQLV' A
#
# COMPACT_ATOMS: atom_id res chain seq x y z
N SER A 1 11.61 3.47 -7.56
CA SER A 1 12.99 3.77 -7.13
C SER A 1 13.37 2.74 -6.10
N GLU A 2 14.29 1.82 -6.39
CA GLU A 2 14.80 0.93 -5.35
C GLU A 2 15.78 1.71 -4.47
N SER A 3 15.36 1.99 -3.24
CA SER A 3 16.19 2.65 -2.24
C SER A 3 17.16 1.62 -1.65
N THR A 4 18.37 1.54 -2.16
CA THR A 4 19.38 0.62 -1.62
C THR A 4 20.04 1.23 -0.39
N VAL A 5 20.02 0.51 0.74
CA VAL A 5 20.70 0.92 1.98
C VAL A 5 21.89 0.01 2.25
N THR A 6 23.10 0.58 2.27
CA THR A 6 24.32 -0.16 2.63
C THR A 6 24.48 -0.23 4.14
N LEU A 7 24.58 -1.44 4.66
CA LEU A 7 24.82 -1.75 6.07
C LEU A 7 26.25 -2.29 6.24
N THR A 8 26.91 -1.86 7.31
CA THR A 8 28.26 -2.32 7.66
C THR A 8 28.24 -2.88 9.07
N CYS A 9 28.70 -4.12 9.23
CA CYS A 9 28.92 -4.73 10.54
C CYS A 9 30.40 -4.67 10.87
N ALA A 10 30.73 -4.04 12.00
CA ALA A 10 32.08 -3.99 12.57
C ALA A 10 31.96 -4.22 14.08
N ASP A 11 32.89 -4.98 14.65
CA ASP A 11 32.93 -5.28 16.09
C ASP A 11 31.61 -5.83 16.66
N GLY A 12 30.90 -6.63 15.86
CA GLY A 12 29.61 -7.23 16.23
C GLY A 12 28.44 -6.25 16.30
N LYS A 13 28.60 -5.01 15.82
CA LYS A 13 27.55 -3.99 15.79
C LYS A 13 27.31 -3.50 14.36
N TRP A 14 26.03 -3.35 14.02
CA TRP A 14 25.62 -2.69 12.79
C TRP A 14 25.76 -1.18 12.92
N ASN A 15 26.28 -0.53 11.88
CA ASN A 15 26.43 0.92 11.83
C ASN A 15 25.09 1.68 11.74
N LYS A 16 24.01 1.00 11.35
CA LYS A 16 22.66 1.56 11.21
C LYS A 16 21.61 0.51 11.55
N GLN A 17 20.47 1.00 12.04
CA GLN A 17 19.25 0.22 12.15
C GLN A 17 18.38 0.52 10.92
N VAL A 18 17.82 -0.51 10.29
CA VAL A 18 16.88 -0.37 9.18
C VAL A 18 15.53 -0.96 9.56
N THR A 19 14.48 -0.26 9.16
CA THR A 19 13.10 -0.73 9.24
C THR A 19 12.57 -0.92 7.82
N CYS A 20 12.07 -2.12 7.53
CA CYS A 20 11.38 -2.38 6.27
C CYS A 20 9.94 -1.91 6.42
N GLU A 21 9.64 -0.76 5.81
CA GLU A 21 8.28 -0.23 5.78
C GLU A 21 7.48 -0.93 4.66
N PRO A 22 6.21 -1.28 4.91
CA PRO A 22 5.35 -1.83 3.87
C PRO A 22 5.21 -0.86 2.69
N VAL A 23 5.35 -1.37 1.47
CA VAL A 23 5.17 -0.59 0.25
C VAL A 23 3.73 -0.05 0.18
N ASP A 24 3.57 1.24 -0.12
CA ASP A 24 2.27 1.83 -0.43
C ASP A 24 1.88 1.53 -1.89
N CYS A 25 0.80 0.78 -2.08
CA CYS A 25 0.27 0.44 -3.39
C CYS A 25 -0.48 1.61 -4.05
N GLY A 26 -0.81 2.65 -3.29
CA GLY A 26 -1.69 3.74 -3.72
C GLY A 26 -3.16 3.31 -3.82
N ARG A 27 -4.00 4.24 -4.27
CA ARG A 27 -5.43 3.98 -4.47
C ARG A 27 -5.66 3.28 -5.82
N PRO A 28 -6.51 2.24 -5.89
CA PRO A 28 -6.92 1.62 -7.14
C PRO A 28 -7.46 2.65 -8.13
N ASP A 29 -7.27 2.39 -9.42
CA ASP A 29 -7.82 3.25 -10.46
C ASP A 29 -9.35 3.27 -10.38
N LYS A 30 -9.90 4.48 -10.20
CA LYS A 30 -11.34 4.75 -10.13
C LYS A 30 -12.10 4.36 -11.39
N TYR A 31 -11.41 4.13 -12.51
CA TYR A 31 -12.04 3.70 -13.76
C TYR A 31 -12.28 2.19 -13.85
N HIS A 32 -11.64 1.38 -13.00
CA HIS A 32 -11.89 -0.06 -12.98
C HIS A 32 -13.27 -0.42 -12.41
N VAL A 33 -13.78 0.38 -11.47
CA VAL A 33 -15.13 0.23 -10.91
C VAL A 33 -15.75 1.62 -10.77
N HIS A 34 -16.63 1.98 -11.71
CA HIS A 34 -17.26 3.29 -11.77
C HIS A 34 -18.74 3.20 -12.18
N PRO A 35 -19.63 4.00 -11.59
CA PRO A 35 -19.45 4.84 -10.40
C PRO A 35 -19.41 4.00 -9.10
N ALA A 36 -18.40 4.21 -8.25
CA ALA A 36 -18.27 3.52 -6.96
C ALA A 36 -17.71 4.44 -5.86
N ILE A 37 -17.99 4.08 -4.62
CA ILE A 37 -17.39 4.66 -3.40
C ILE A 37 -16.34 3.67 -2.91
N PHE A 38 -15.13 4.16 -2.63
CA PHE A 38 -14.03 3.36 -2.09
C PHE A 38 -13.73 3.75 -0.65
N GLU A 39 -13.47 2.76 0.19
CA GLU A 39 -13.08 2.94 1.59
C GLU A 39 -11.70 2.32 1.84
N PHE A 40 -10.82 3.13 2.42
CA PHE A 40 -9.42 2.78 2.72
C PHE A 40 -9.15 2.93 4.23
N SER A 41 -10.01 2.36 5.08
CA SER A 41 -9.94 2.50 6.54
C SER A 41 -8.60 2.02 7.12
N GLU A 42 -7.97 1.03 6.49
CA GLU A 42 -6.67 0.49 6.89
C GLU A 42 -5.47 1.07 6.13
N GLY A 43 -5.70 2.00 5.20
CA GLY A 43 -4.70 2.52 4.28
C GLY A 43 -4.52 1.69 3.00
N THR A 44 -3.43 1.95 2.28
CA THR A 44 -3.11 1.39 0.96
C THR A 44 -1.80 0.62 0.92
N THR A 45 -1.20 0.37 2.09
CA THR A 45 0.06 -0.38 2.19
C THR A 45 -0.12 -1.88 1.94
N TYR A 46 0.97 -2.56 1.60
CA TYR A 46 0.99 -3.99 1.32
C TYR A 46 0.30 -4.80 2.44
N GLY A 47 -0.62 -5.68 2.03
CA GLY A 47 -1.42 -6.52 2.94
C GLY A 47 -2.70 -5.88 3.46
N LYS A 48 -2.92 -4.57 3.23
CA LYS A 48 -4.18 -3.90 3.56
C LYS A 48 -5.27 -4.20 2.55
N LYS A 49 -6.52 -4.14 3.02
CA LYS A 49 -7.71 -4.38 2.20
C LYS A 49 -8.53 -3.08 2.12
N CYS A 50 -9.12 -2.86 0.96
CA CYS A 50 -10.10 -1.81 0.74
C CYS A 50 -11.42 -2.43 0.29
N THR A 51 -12.51 -1.77 0.63
CA THR A 51 -13.86 -2.13 0.19
C THR A 51 -14.34 -1.09 -0.81
N PHE A 52 -15.19 -1.50 -1.72
CA PHE A 52 -15.86 -0.59 -2.64
C PHE A 52 -17.33 -0.96 -2.78
N GLN A 53 -18.14 0.04 -3.07
CA GLN A 53 -19.59 -0.10 -3.26
C GLN A 53 -19.99 0.66 -4.52
N CYS A 54 -20.64 -0.03 -5.46
CA CYS A 54 -21.19 0.62 -6.65
C CYS A 54 -22.27 1.62 -6.24
N ARG A 55 -22.22 2.83 -6.82
CA ARG A 55 -23.27 3.83 -6.63
C ARG A 55 -24.39 3.55 -7.61
N GLU A 56 -25.62 3.66 -7.16
CA GLU A 56 -26.78 3.56 -8.05
C GLU A 56 -26.64 4.49 -9.27
N PRO A 57 -27.00 4.02 -10.48
CA PRO A 57 -27.65 2.74 -10.79
C PRO A 57 -26.67 1.57 -11.05
N ALA A 58 -25.37 1.74 -10.82
CA ALA A 58 -24.40 0.69 -11.10
C ALA A 58 -24.51 -0.47 -10.12
N GLN A 59 -24.45 -1.70 -10.64
CA GLN A 59 -24.50 -2.94 -9.87
C GLN A 59 -23.25 -3.78 -10.16
N LEU A 60 -22.71 -4.42 -9.13
CA LEU A 60 -21.66 -5.41 -9.27
C LEU A 60 -22.31 -6.71 -9.79
N VAL A 61 -21.96 -7.12 -11.01
CA VAL A 61 -22.48 -8.35 -11.64
C VAL A 61 -21.42 -9.43 -11.66
#